data_AF-A0A8T6V0T1-F1
#
_entry.id   AF-A0A8T6V0T1-F1
#
_cell.length_a   1.000
_cell.length_b   1.000
_cell.length_c   1.000
_cell.angle_alpha   90.00
_cell.angle_beta   90.00
_cell.angle_gamma   90.00
#
_symmetry.space_group_name_H-M   'P 1'
#
loop_
_entity.id
_entity.type
_entity.pdbx_description
1 polymer ?
#
loop_
_entity_poly.entity_id
_entity_poly.type
_entity_poly.pdbx_seq_one_letter_code
_entity_poly.pdbx_strand_id
1 'polypeptide(L)'
;YLSGGLDSSAIVCLAEKIAEKSKSGENVILTASYGTKWDEAPYAEEVKKLTGTKITYVFPSSVATWKDLKEFVYYMDEPVTVLNYYAYWCLAKVTKTKSKIIFMGQGPDEFLAGHADHFTSYLKELASEKKYAKILTELIRGTKILTELIRGATRYGITNV
;
A
#
# COMPACT_ATOMS: atom_id res chain seq x y z
N TYR A 1 -7.03 6.63 -4.05
CA TYR A 1 -5.68 6.95 -3.53
C TYR A 1 -4.66 6.11 -4.25
N LEU A 2 -3.49 6.68 -4.52
CA LEU A 2 -2.41 6.04 -5.26
C LEU A 2 -1.14 6.00 -4.40
N SER A 3 -0.70 4.79 -4.05
CA SER A 3 0.63 4.55 -3.46
C SER A 3 1.67 4.28 -4.54
N GLY A 4 1.26 3.75 -5.71
CA GLY A 4 2.18 3.21 -6.71
C GLY A 4 2.49 1.71 -6.50
N GLY A 5 1.93 1.10 -5.44
CA GLY A 5 1.82 -0.35 -5.33
C GLY A 5 0.87 -0.93 -6.39
N LEU A 6 0.94 -2.25 -6.61
CA LEU A 6 0.21 -2.93 -7.67
C LEU A 6 -1.30 -2.66 -7.61
N ASP A 7 -1.89 -2.76 -6.42
CA ASP A 7 -3.34 -2.68 -6.22
C ASP A 7 -3.89 -1.29 -6.52
N SER A 8 -3.30 -0.27 -5.90
CA SER A 8 -3.72 1.12 -6.11
C SER A 8 -3.45 1.58 -7.54
N SER A 9 -2.36 1.13 -8.16
CA SER A 9 -2.04 1.41 -9.55
C SER A 9 -3.06 0.78 -10.50
N ALA A 10 -3.44 -0.48 -10.27
CA ALA A 10 -4.44 -1.18 -11.07
C ALA A 10 -5.80 -0.45 -11.03
N ILE A 11 -6.22 0.01 -9.85
CA ILE A 11 -7.44 0.80 -9.68
C ILE A 11 -7.37 2.10 -10.48
N VAL A 12 -6.28 2.87 -10.36
CA VAL A 12 -6.13 4.14 -11.08
C VAL A 12 -6.14 3.92 -12.59
N CYS A 13 -5.33 2.99 -13.10
CA CYS A 13 -5.30 2.67 -14.53
C CYS A 13 -6.68 2.27 -15.07
N LEU A 14 -7.43 1.47 -14.32
CA LEU A 14 -8.78 1.06 -14.71
C LEU A 14 -9.77 2.23 -14.65
N ALA A 15 -9.73 3.04 -13.59
CA ALA A 15 -10.60 4.19 -13.42
C ALA A 15 -10.40 5.22 -14.55
N GLU A 16 -9.17 5.47 -14.95
CA GLU A 16 -8.85 6.36 -16.09
C GLU A 16 -9.35 5.80 -17.41
N LYS A 17 -9.11 4.51 -17.68
CA LYS A 17 -9.61 3.85 -18.89
C LYS A 17 -11.14 3.90 -18.98
N ILE A 18 -11.82 3.73 -17.86
CA ILE A 18 -13.28 3.86 -17.81
C ILE A 18 -13.67 5.30 -18.07
N ALA A 19 -13.07 6.28 -17.37
CA ALA A 19 -13.39 7.69 -17.50
C ALA A 19 -13.21 8.23 -18.92
N GLU A 20 -12.13 7.83 -19.59
CA GLU A 20 -11.87 8.13 -21.00
C GLU A 20 -12.99 7.61 -21.90
N LYS A 21 -13.42 6.35 -21.69
CA LYS A 21 -14.48 5.71 -22.48
C LYS A 21 -15.86 6.33 -22.23
N SER A 22 -16.18 6.69 -20.97
CA SER A 22 -17.47 7.28 -20.61
C SER A 22 -17.54 8.80 -20.74
N LYS A 23 -16.43 9.46 -21.05
CA LYS A 23 -16.29 10.94 -21.05
C LYS A 23 -16.70 11.56 -19.70
N SER A 24 -16.47 10.84 -18.61
CA SER A 24 -16.93 11.21 -17.27
C SER A 24 -15.84 11.96 -16.51
N GLY A 25 -15.48 13.16 -16.99
CA GLY A 25 -14.57 14.08 -16.28
C GLY A 25 -13.17 13.52 -15.94
N GLU A 26 -12.41 14.30 -15.16
CA GLU A 26 -11.10 13.89 -14.63
C GLU A 26 -11.28 13.26 -13.23
N ASN A 27 -10.64 12.12 -12.97
CA ASN A 27 -10.57 11.59 -11.61
C ASN A 27 -9.60 12.39 -10.75
N VAL A 28 -9.89 12.48 -9.45
CA VAL A 28 -8.99 13.11 -8.48
C VAL A 28 -8.06 12.05 -7.92
N ILE A 29 -6.78 12.12 -8.29
CA ILE A 29 -5.74 11.22 -7.78
C ILE A 29 -4.94 11.92 -6.67
N LEU A 30 -4.81 11.25 -5.53
CA LEU A 30 -4.01 11.72 -4.39
C LEU A 30 -3.00 10.65 -3.94
N THR A 31 -1.80 11.12 -3.60
CA THR A 31 -0.68 10.32 -3.11
C THR A 31 -0.11 10.95 -1.84
N ALA A 32 0.14 10.13 -0.83
CA ALA A 32 0.89 10.56 0.36
C ALA A 32 2.39 10.54 0.03
N SER A 33 3.10 11.62 0.35
CA SER A 33 4.53 11.77 0.10
C SER A 33 5.21 12.28 1.36
N TYR A 34 6.44 11.83 1.59
CA TYR A 34 7.23 12.13 2.78
C TYR A 34 8.57 12.79 2.46
N GLY A 35 8.96 12.85 1.18
CA GLY A 35 10.26 13.39 0.75
C GLY A 35 11.46 12.60 1.29
N THR A 36 11.25 11.33 1.67
CA THR A 36 12.30 10.47 2.22
C THR A 36 12.67 9.36 1.24
N LYS A 37 13.73 8.60 1.53
CA LYS A 37 14.10 7.42 0.74
C LYS A 37 13.05 6.30 0.72
N TRP A 38 12.06 6.37 1.62
CA TRP A 38 10.95 5.43 1.73
C TRP A 38 9.65 5.98 1.13
N ASP A 39 9.74 7.11 0.43
CA ASP A 39 8.60 7.70 -0.24
C ASP A 39 8.17 6.85 -1.43
N GLU A 40 6.87 6.63 -1.56
CA GLU A 40 6.28 5.87 -2.66
C GLU A 40 5.96 6.77 -3.86
N ALA A 41 6.06 8.09 -3.73
CA ALA A 41 5.85 9.06 -4.80
C ALA A 41 6.58 8.74 -6.13
N PRO A 42 7.82 8.20 -6.14
CA PRO A 42 8.46 7.78 -7.38
C PRO A 42 7.66 6.71 -8.15
N TYR A 43 7.02 5.77 -7.45
CA TYR A 43 6.17 4.75 -8.07
C TYR A 43 4.86 5.34 -8.58
N ALA A 44 4.28 6.29 -7.84
CA ALA A 44 3.09 7.01 -8.30
C ALA A 44 3.36 7.85 -9.57
N GLU A 45 4.55 8.44 -9.70
CA GLU A 45 4.96 9.14 -10.94
C GLU A 45 5.08 8.19 -12.15
N GLU A 46 5.42 6.91 -11.96
CA GLU A 46 5.37 5.94 -13.07
C GLU A 46 3.93 5.70 -13.55
N VAL A 47 2.97 5.60 -12.63
CA VAL A 47 1.54 5.48 -12.98
C VAL A 47 1.04 6.75 -13.67
N LYS A 48 1.49 7.92 -13.23
CA LYS A 48 1.20 9.21 -13.88
C LYS A 48 1.67 9.24 -15.33
N LYS A 49 2.89 8.78 -15.60
CA LYS A 49 3.44 8.70 -16.97
C LYS A 49 2.60 7.79 -17.86
N LEU A 50 2.10 6.68 -17.32
CA LEU A 50 1.27 5.73 -18.05
C LEU A 50 -0.15 6.24 -18.33
N THR A 51 -0.72 6.99 -17.39
CA THR A 51 -2.14 7.38 -17.44
C THR A 51 -2.37 8.83 -17.87
N GLY A 52 -1.34 9.69 -17.83
CA GLY A 52 -1.46 11.13 -18.06
C GLY A 52 -2.18 11.89 -16.94
N THR A 53 -2.44 11.24 -15.80
CA THR A 53 -3.23 11.81 -14.70
C THR A 53 -2.52 12.95 -13.98
N LYS A 54 -3.30 13.82 -13.33
CA LYS A 54 -2.78 14.81 -12.37
C LYS A 54 -2.80 14.22 -10.97
N ILE A 55 -1.64 14.15 -10.33
CA ILE A 55 -1.51 13.68 -8.95
C ILE A 55 -1.45 14.88 -8.00
N THR A 56 -2.29 14.87 -6.97
CA THR A 56 -2.15 15.76 -5.81
C THR A 56 -1.31 15.08 -4.74
N TYR A 57 -0.15 15.66 -4.43
CA TYR A 57 0.70 15.19 -3.33
C TYR A 57 0.24 15.79 -2.01
N VAL A 58 0.07 14.92 -1.01
CA VAL A 58 -0.25 15.29 0.37
C VAL A 58 0.93 14.87 1.23
N PHE A 59 1.38 15.75 2.13
CA PHE A 59 2.54 15.52 2.98
C PHE A 59 2.10 15.36 4.44
N PRO A 60 1.91 14.14 4.96
CA PRO A 60 1.35 13.95 6.30
C PRO A 60 2.23 14.51 7.43
N SER A 61 3.56 14.44 7.29
CA SER A 61 4.51 14.88 8.33
C SER A 61 4.52 16.39 8.56
N SER A 62 4.24 17.20 7.54
CA SER A 62 4.20 18.66 7.67
C SER A 62 2.91 19.19 8.30
N VAL A 63 1.93 18.32 8.54
CA VAL A 63 0.59 18.68 9.02
C VAL A 63 0.34 18.22 10.47
N ALA A 64 1.21 17.37 11.02
CA ALA A 64 1.06 16.80 12.34
C ALA A 64 1.30 17.82 13.46
N THR A 65 0.21 18.39 13.96
CA THR A 65 0.19 19.17 15.20
C THR A 65 -0.41 18.35 16.33
N TRP A 66 -0.17 18.73 17.59
CA TRP A 66 -0.78 18.03 18.72
C TRP A 66 -2.30 18.08 18.71
N LYS A 67 -2.89 19.16 18.17
CA LYS A 67 -4.33 19.26 17.94
C LYS A 67 -4.80 18.27 16.88
N ASP A 68 -4.07 18.17 15.76
CA ASP A 68 -4.41 17.25 14.66
C ASP A 68 -4.34 15.78 15.09
N LEU A 69 -3.33 15.43 15.89
CA LEU A 69 -3.19 14.08 16.44
C LEU A 69 -4.33 13.73 17.41
N LYS A 70 -4.78 14.68 18.25
CA LYS A 70 -5.95 14.47 19.11
C LYS A 70 -7.22 14.23 18.31
N GLU A 71 -7.42 15.00 17.24
CA GLU A 71 -8.58 14.85 16.36
C GLU A 71 -8.53 13.50 15.63
N PHE A 72 -7.37 13.14 15.08
CA PHE A 72 -7.15 11.83 14.46
C PHE A 72 -7.49 10.69 15.43
N VAL A 73 -6.90 10.68 16.63
CA VAL A 73 -7.17 9.64 17.64
C VAL A 73 -8.65 9.59 18.03
N TYR A 74 -9.30 10.76 18.15
CA TYR A 74 -10.73 10.82 18.44
C TYR A 74 -11.58 10.13 17.36
N TYR A 75 -11.27 10.32 16.09
CA TYR A 75 -12.03 9.71 14.99
C TYR A 75 -11.69 8.25 14.71
N MET A 76 -10.51 7.79 15.12
CA MET A 76 -10.15 6.37 14.99
C MET A 76 -10.96 5.50 15.94
N ASP A 77 -11.41 6.03 17.08
CA ASP A 77 -12.20 5.34 18.11
C ASP A 77 -11.52 4.08 18.72
N GLU A 78 -10.29 3.78 18.28
CA GLU A 78 -9.47 2.67 18.76
C GLU A 78 -7.97 3.01 18.73
N PRO A 79 -7.14 2.29 19.50
CA PRO A 79 -5.69 2.40 19.42
C PRO A 79 -5.17 2.04 18.02
N VAL A 80 -4.47 2.99 17.39
CA VAL A 80 -3.88 2.79 16.06
C VAL A 80 -2.59 1.99 16.18
N THR A 81 -2.52 0.87 15.47
CA THR A 81 -1.38 -0.06 15.51
C THR A 81 -0.34 0.20 14.41
N VAL A 82 -0.70 0.95 13.37
CA VAL A 82 0.16 1.26 12.22
C VAL A 82 -0.05 2.69 11.71
N LEU A 83 1.03 3.36 11.29
CA LEU A 83 1.00 4.79 10.94
C LEU A 83 0.34 5.11 9.59
N ASN A 84 0.02 4.10 8.77
CA ASN A 84 -0.69 4.27 7.50
C ASN A 84 -2.09 4.89 7.70
N TYR A 85 -2.78 4.60 8.80
CA TYR A 85 -4.07 5.23 9.14
C TYR A 85 -3.96 6.75 9.22
N TYR A 86 -2.85 7.28 9.76
CA TYR A 86 -2.63 8.72 9.81
C TYR A 86 -2.37 9.33 8.42
N ALA A 87 -1.72 8.58 7.52
CA ALA A 87 -1.58 8.99 6.12
C ALA A 87 -2.95 9.08 5.43
N TYR A 88 -3.82 8.09 5.64
CA TYR A 88 -5.19 8.10 5.13
C TYR A 88 -6.03 9.23 5.72
N TRP A 89 -5.89 9.52 7.02
CA TRP A 89 -6.50 10.68 7.65
C TRP A 89 -6.11 12.00 6.96
N CYS A 90 -4.82 12.19 6.70
CA CYS A 90 -4.32 13.35 5.98
C CYS A 90 -4.86 13.44 4.55
N LEU A 91 -4.89 12.32 3.82
CA LEU A 91 -5.48 12.26 2.47
C LEU A 91 -6.98 12.57 2.50
N ALA A 92 -7.72 12.06 3.48
CA ALA A 92 -9.16 12.25 3.61
C ALA A 92 -9.52 13.71 3.86
N LYS A 93 -8.75 14.43 4.70
CA LYS A 93 -8.92 15.88 4.90
C LYS A 93 -8.83 16.67 3.60
N VAL A 94 -7.90 16.31 2.70
CA VAL A 94 -7.77 16.95 1.38
C VAL A 94 -8.86 16.45 0.42
N THR A 95 -9.26 15.20 0.52
CA THR A 95 -10.25 14.59 -0.38
C THR A 95 -11.64 15.14 -0.15
N LYS A 96 -12.01 15.48 1.10
CA LYS A 96 -13.31 16.04 1.47
C LYS A 96 -13.69 17.28 0.66
N THR A 97 -12.72 18.05 0.18
CA THR A 97 -12.96 19.25 -0.65
C THR A 97 -13.01 18.96 -2.15
N LYS A 98 -12.70 17.72 -2.58
CA LYS A 98 -12.55 17.33 -3.99
C LYS A 98 -13.51 16.23 -4.45
N SER A 99 -13.80 15.24 -3.59
CA SER A 99 -14.67 14.11 -3.93
C SER A 99 -15.39 13.59 -2.68
N LYS A 100 -16.59 13.04 -2.90
CA LYS A 100 -17.35 12.30 -1.87
C LYS A 100 -17.05 10.80 -1.87
N ILE A 101 -16.54 10.26 -2.98
CA ILE A 101 -16.29 8.82 -3.18
C ILE A 101 -14.79 8.61 -3.30
N ILE A 102 -14.29 7.57 -2.64
CA ILE A 102 -12.87 7.24 -2.56
C ILE A 102 -12.70 5.77 -2.94
N PHE A 103 -11.81 5.51 -3.88
CA PHE A 103 -11.30 4.16 -4.16
C PHE A 103 -9.92 3.99 -3.52
N MET A 104 -9.72 2.87 -2.83
CA MET A 104 -8.49 2.50 -2.13
C MET A 104 -8.07 1.09 -2.53
N GLY A 105 -6.76 0.84 -2.57
CA GLY A 105 -6.20 -0.49 -2.91
C GLY A 105 -5.97 -1.38 -1.69
N GLN A 106 -6.84 -1.33 -0.68
CA GLN A 106 -6.73 -2.16 0.53
C GLN A 106 -7.58 -3.43 0.38
N GLY A 107 -7.12 -4.57 0.88
CA GLY A 107 -7.83 -5.85 0.79
C GLY A 107 -7.22 -6.90 -0.17
N PRO A 108 -6.59 -6.52 -1.32
CA PRO A 108 -6.04 -7.52 -2.23
C PRO A 108 -4.93 -8.37 -1.61
N ASP A 109 -4.09 -7.82 -0.75
CA ASP A 109 -3.04 -8.60 -0.08
C ASP A 109 -3.64 -9.72 0.78
N GLU A 110 -4.74 -9.45 1.49
CA GLU A 110 -5.43 -10.44 2.32
C GLU A 110 -6.19 -11.47 1.47
N PHE A 111 -6.79 -11.03 0.37
CA PHE A 111 -7.58 -11.91 -0.50
C PHE A 111 -6.71 -12.77 -1.43
N LEU A 112 -5.58 -12.24 -1.91
CA LEU A 112 -4.70 -12.85 -2.89
C LEU A 112 -3.39 -13.39 -2.28
N ALA A 113 -3.26 -13.37 -0.96
CA ALA A 113 -2.08 -13.81 -0.23
C ALA A 113 -0.80 -13.05 -0.64
N GLY A 114 -0.89 -11.71 -0.72
CA GLY A 114 0.19 -10.82 -1.16
C GLY A 114 1.29 -10.56 -0.12
N HIS A 115 0.99 -10.75 1.17
CA HIS A 115 1.98 -10.63 2.24
C HIS A 115 2.99 -11.80 2.29
N ALA A 116 4.22 -11.49 2.68
CA ALA A 116 5.32 -12.45 2.70
C ALA A 116 5.16 -13.58 3.74
N ASP A 117 4.40 -13.35 4.80
CA ASP A 117 4.05 -14.34 5.81
C ASP A 117 3.08 -15.41 5.26
N HIS A 118 2.23 -15.07 4.29
CA HIS A 118 1.44 -16.09 3.57
C HIS A 118 2.34 -17.08 2.84
N PHE A 119 3.45 -16.62 2.25
CA PHE A 119 4.43 -17.51 1.63
C PHE A 119 5.03 -18.48 2.65
N THR A 120 5.37 -18.00 3.85
CA THR A 120 5.88 -18.89 4.92
C THR A 120 4.82 -19.89 5.41
N SER A 121 3.55 -19.47 5.48
CA SER A 121 2.43 -20.33 5.87
C SER A 121 2.18 -21.42 4.83
N TYR A 122 2.25 -21.08 3.55
CA TYR A 122 2.16 -22.02 2.45
C TYR A 122 3.30 -23.07 2.49
N LEU A 123 4.54 -22.65 2.77
CA LEU A 123 5.64 -23.59 2.92
C LEU A 123 5.45 -24.55 4.11
N LYS A 124 4.90 -24.07 5.23
CA LYS A 124 4.57 -24.91 6.39
C LYS A 124 3.49 -25.94 6.07
N GLU A 125 2.47 -25.55 5.33
CA GLU A 125 1.42 -26.46 4.83
C GLU A 125 2.03 -27.57 3.97
N LEU A 126 2.85 -27.21 2.97
CA LEU A 126 3.54 -28.19 2.13
C LEU A 126 4.43 -29.15 2.92
N ALA A 127 5.07 -28.66 3.98
CA ALA A 127 5.89 -29.49 4.86
C ALA A 127 5.04 -30.49 5.66
N SER A 128 3.87 -30.05 6.15
CA SER A 128 2.91 -30.93 6.86
C SER A 128 2.36 -32.03 5.95
N GLU A 129 2.19 -31.74 4.66
CA GLU A 129 1.78 -32.68 3.62
C GLU A 129 2.93 -33.51 3.04
N LYS A 130 4.17 -33.34 3.54
CA LYS A 130 5.40 -34.00 3.06
C LYS A 130 5.71 -33.75 1.57
N LYS A 131 5.28 -32.63 1.00
CA LYS A 131 5.48 -32.23 -0.42
C LYS A 131 6.85 -31.55 -0.64
N TYR A 132 7.95 -32.22 -0.26
CA TYR A 132 9.30 -31.61 -0.26
C TYR A 132 9.81 -31.14 -1.63
N ALA A 133 9.49 -31.86 -2.72
CA ALA A 133 9.87 -31.44 -4.07
C ALA A 133 9.22 -30.10 -4.46
N LYS A 134 7.97 -29.88 -4.01
CA LYS A 134 7.26 -28.63 -4.24
C LYS A 134 7.88 -27.50 -3.42
N ILE A 135 8.25 -27.74 -2.16
CA ILE A 135 8.96 -26.77 -1.32
C ILE A 135 10.25 -26.29 -2.01
N LEU A 136 11.08 -27.20 -2.52
CA LEU A 136 12.31 -26.81 -3.23
C LEU A 136 12.01 -25.93 -4.45
N THR A 137 10.99 -26.30 -5.23
CA THR A 137 10.56 -25.52 -6.40
C THR A 137 10.08 -24.13 -6.01
N GLU A 138 9.27 -24.02 -4.96
CA GLU A 138 8.73 -22.75 -4.47
C GLU A 138 9.82 -21.87 -3.85
N LEU A 139 10.82 -22.44 -3.16
CA LEU A 139 11.97 -21.69 -2.65
C LEU A 139 12.81 -21.08 -3.77
N ILE A 140 13.01 -21.82 -4.88
CA ILE A 140 13.72 -21.31 -6.06
C ILE A 140 12.92 -20.18 -6.73
N ARG A 141 11.60 -20.35 -6.87
CA ARG A 141 10.72 -19.33 -7.47
C ARG A 141 10.55 -18.10 -6.57
N GLY A 142 10.51 -18.30 -5.26
CA GLY A 142 10.27 -17.29 -4.23
C GLY A 142 11.54 -16.64 -3.68
N THR A 143 12.69 -16.77 -4.34
CA THR A 143 13.98 -16.20 -3.89
C THR A 143 13.91 -14.72 -3.51
N LYS A 144 13.14 -13.93 -4.28
CA LYS A 144 12.92 -12.50 -3.98
C LYS A 144 12.12 -12.29 -2.69
N ILE A 145 11.05 -13.05 -2.48
CA ILE A 145 10.23 -13.00 -1.25
C ILE A 145 11.07 -13.43 -0.04
N LEU A 146 11.89 -14.47 -0.20
CA LEU A 146 12.80 -14.94 0.84
C LEU A 146 13.83 -13.87 1.22
N THR A 147 14.36 -13.15 0.23
CA THR A 147 15.30 -12.04 0.47
C THR A 147 14.63 -10.90 1.24
N GLU A 148 13.37 -10.57 0.94
CA GLU A 148 12.60 -9.58 1.68
C GLU A 148 12.28 -10.02 3.12
N LEU A 149 11.92 -11.30 3.33
CA LEU A 149 11.71 -11.87 4.66
C LEU A 149 12.99 -11.80 5.52
N ILE A 150 14.14 -12.17 4.96
CA ILE A 150 15.43 -12.10 5.65
C ILE A 150 15.79 -10.65 5.98
N ARG A 151 15.65 -9.74 5.00
CA ARG A 151 15.88 -8.31 5.22
C ARG A 151 14.95 -7.73 6.28
N GLY A 152 13.69 -8.15 6.31
CA GLY A 152 12.72 -7.77 7.33
C GLY A 152 13.17 -8.23 8.72
N ALA A 153 13.54 -9.51 8.86
CA ALA A 153 14.01 -10.07 10.13
C ALA A 153 15.27 -9.36 10.66
N THR A 154 16.23 -9.04 9.79
CA THR A 154 17.43 -8.27 10.15
C THR A 154 17.12 -6.81 10.50
N ARG A 155 16.13 -6.19 9.84
CA ARG A 155 15.72 -4.79 10.09
C ARG A 155 14.97 -4.59 11.42
N TYR A 156 14.22 -5.59 11.87
CA TYR A 156 13.45 -5.53 13.13
C TYR A 156 14.17 -6.18 14.33
N GLY A 157 15.41 -6.64 14.17
CA GLY A 157 16.21 -7.17 15.29
C GLY A 157 15.73 -8.50 15.86
N ILE A 158 14.98 -9.30 15.10
CA ILE A 158 14.43 -10.61 15.54
C ILE A 158 15.46 -11.75 15.36
N THR A 159 16.74 -11.43 15.16
CA THR A 159 17.81 -12.44 14.97
C THR A 159 18.63 -12.71 16.22
N ASN A 160 18.09 -12.47 17.42
CA ASN A 160 18.66 -12.96 18.67
C ASN A 160 17.62 -13.79 19.45
N VAL A 161 17.47 -15.05 19.05
CA VAL A 161 17.16 -16.18 19.95
C VAL A 161 18.05 -17.34 19.54
#